data_AF-A0A1Q3KVQ1-F1
#
_entry.id   AF-A0A1Q3KVQ1-F1
#
_cell.length_a   1.000
_cell.length_b   1.000
_cell.length_c   1.000
_cell.angle_alpha   90.00
_cell.angle_beta   90.00
_cell.angle_gamma   90.00
#
_symmetry.space_group_name_H-M   'P 1'
#
loop_
_entity.id
_entity.type
_entity.pdbx_description
1 polymer ?
#
loop_
_entity_poly.entity_id
_entity_poly.type
_entity_poly.pdbx_seq_one_letter_code
_entity_poly.pdbx_strand_id
1 'polypeptide(L)'
;MKQNIRYYLLIFILLGATSCSSLDGDAKKAADLSKKSIEYTKEMKFDKAEKTYKESQEYFRKYEEKGLLKEFAKRYNEHLLGQ
;
A
#
# COMPACT_ATOMS: atom_id res chain seq x y z
N MET A 1 -31.91 -18.87 -18.35
CA MET A 1 -31.04 -17.67 -18.50
C MET A 1 -30.84 -16.85 -17.22
N LYS A 2 -31.79 -16.76 -16.27
CA LYS A 2 -31.62 -15.99 -15.02
C LYS A 2 -30.62 -16.59 -14.00
N GLN A 3 -30.45 -17.92 -13.99
CA GLN A 3 -29.54 -18.62 -13.05
C GLN A 3 -28.06 -18.28 -13.29
N ASN A 4 -27.67 -18.20 -14.56
CA ASN A 4 -26.27 -18.05 -14.97
C ASN A 4 -25.77 -16.63 -14.69
N ILE A 5 -26.64 -15.61 -14.82
CA ILE A 5 -26.34 -14.21 -14.51
C ILE A 5 -26.04 -14.00 -13.03
N ARG A 6 -26.77 -14.69 -12.13
CA ARG A 6 -26.51 -14.64 -10.68
C ARG A 6 -25.13 -15.22 -10.33
N TYR A 7 -24.70 -16.26 -11.03
CA TYR A 7 -23.41 -16.91 -10.81
C TYR A 7 -22.25 -16.02 -11.27
N TYR A 8 -22.39 -15.37 -12.43
CA TYR A 8 -21.40 -14.40 -12.92
C TYR A 8 -21.28 -13.17 -12.00
N LEU A 9 -22.38 -12.68 -11.43
CA LEU A 9 -22.37 -11.59 -10.44
C LEU A 9 -21.64 -11.97 -9.14
N LEU A 10 -21.82 -13.20 -8.64
CA LEU A 10 -21.13 -13.69 -7.45
C LEU A 10 -19.62 -13.84 -7.65
N ILE A 11 -19.17 -14.30 -8.83
CA ILE A 11 -17.75 -14.41 -9.18
C ILE A 11 -17.08 -13.03 -9.26
N PHE A 12 -17.77 -12.03 -9.80
CA PHE A 12 -17.25 -10.66 -9.92
C PHE A 12 -17.03 -9.99 -8.54
N ILE A 13 -17.90 -10.27 -7.57
CA ILE A 13 -17.79 -9.75 -6.19
C ILE A 13 -16.61 -10.43 -5.45
N LEU A 14 -16.42 -11.73 -5.64
CA LEU A 14 -15.32 -12.49 -5.01
C LEU A 14 -13.93 -12.07 -5.51
N LEU A 15 -13.79 -11.70 -6.78
CA LEU A 15 -12.51 -11.24 -7.34
C LEU A 15 -12.09 -9.85 -6.81
N GLY A 16 -13.04 -8.99 -6.45
CA GLY A 16 -12.75 -7.63 -5.94
C GLY A 16 -12.20 -7.56 -4.52
N ALA A 17 -12.42 -8.60 -3.70
CA ALA A 17 -12.02 -8.59 -2.28
C ALA A 17 -10.51 -8.83 -2.06
N THR A 18 -9.77 -9.27 -3.07
CA THR A 18 -8.34 -9.60 -2.96
C THR A 18 -7.42 -8.37 -3.06
N SER A 19 -7.88 -7.27 -3.64
CA SER A 19 -7.05 -6.06 -3.81
C SER A 19 -6.90 -5.27 -2.50
N CYS A 20 -7.93 -5.27 -1.65
CA CYS A 20 -7.98 -4.46 -0.44
C CYS A 20 -7.00 -4.96 0.64
N SER A 21 -6.82 -6.28 0.79
CA SER A 21 -5.85 -6.85 1.74
C SER A 21 -4.40 -6.58 1.34
N SER A 22 -4.11 -6.63 0.03
CA SER A 22 -2.78 -6.31 -0.49
C SER A 22 -2.45 -4.83 -0.35
N LEU A 23 -3.42 -3.94 -0.59
CA LEU A 23 -3.27 -2.49 -0.49
C LEU A 23 -2.93 -2.06 0.94
N ASP A 24 -3.68 -2.52 1.93
CA ASP A 24 -3.43 -2.17 3.32
C ASP A 24 -2.08 -2.68 3.82
N GLY A 25 -1.75 -3.94 3.49
CA GLY A 25 -0.47 -4.54 3.87
C GLY A 25 0.73 -3.84 3.23
N ASP A 26 0.64 -3.47 1.96
CA ASP A 26 1.67 -2.70 1.27
C ASP A 26 1.80 -1.27 1.82
N ALA A 27 0.67 -0.63 2.14
CA ALA A 27 0.66 0.68 2.76
C ALA A 27 1.32 0.67 4.14
N LYS A 28 1.06 -0.35 4.95
CA LYS A 28 1.73 -0.58 6.23
C LYS A 28 3.25 -0.75 6.06
N LYS A 29 3.67 -1.60 5.12
CA LYS A 29 5.11 -1.80 4.84
C LYS A 29 5.80 -0.50 4.42
N ALA A 30 5.18 0.28 3.54
CA ALA A 30 5.71 1.58 3.14
C ALA A 30 5.81 2.55 4.34
N ALA A 31 4.81 2.56 5.22
CA ALA A 31 4.84 3.38 6.44
C ALA A 31 5.98 2.96 7.40
N ASP A 32 6.19 1.65 7.58
CA ASP A 32 7.27 1.10 8.42
C ASP A 32 8.65 1.43 7.83
N LEU A 33 8.82 1.34 6.51
CA LEU A 33 10.04 1.78 5.82
C LEU A 33 10.30 3.28 6.04
N SER A 34 9.27 4.12 5.90
CA SER A 34 9.40 5.56 6.15
C SER A 34 9.79 5.87 7.60
N LYS A 35 9.18 5.20 8.59
CA LYS A 35 9.57 5.32 10.01
C LYS A 35 11.03 4.94 10.22
N LYS A 36 11.45 3.82 9.65
CA LYS A 36 12.84 3.34 9.73
C LYS A 36 13.84 4.29 9.05
N SER A 37 13.45 4.91 7.93
CA SER A 37 14.26 5.97 7.30
C SER A 37 14.44 7.17 8.24
N ILE A 38 13.37 7.59 8.92
CA ILE A 38 13.42 8.67 9.92
C ILE A 38 14.34 8.29 11.09
N GLU A 39 14.29 7.05 11.56
CA GLU A 39 15.21 6.55 12.60
C GLU A 39 16.67 6.60 12.13
N TYR A 40 16.97 6.11 10.93
CA TYR A 40 18.33 6.19 10.37
C TYR A 40 18.79 7.64 10.18
N THR A 41 17.88 8.54 9.83
CA THR A 41 18.19 9.98 9.75
C THR A 41 18.58 10.54 11.11
N LYS A 42 17.85 10.18 12.18
CA LYS A 42 18.18 10.57 13.57
C LYS A 42 19.54 10.02 14.01
N GLU A 43 19.91 8.84 13.54
CA GLU A 43 21.20 8.20 13.80
C GLU A 43 22.33 8.67 12.86
N MET A 44 22.08 9.67 12.01
CA MET A 44 23.02 10.17 10.98
C MET A 44 23.51 9.09 9.99
N LYS A 45 22.74 8.01 9.82
CA LYS A 45 23.01 6.92 8.86
C LYS A 45 22.33 7.22 7.52
N PHE A 46 22.74 8.31 6.86
CA PHE A 46 22.03 8.86 5.70
C PHE A 46 21.90 7.90 4.51
N ASP A 47 22.94 7.11 4.21
CA ASP A 47 22.87 6.11 3.12
C ASP A 47 21.75 5.08 3.36
N LYS A 48 21.58 4.65 4.62
CA LYS A 48 20.52 3.71 5.00
C LYS A 48 19.16 4.39 4.98
N ALA A 49 19.07 5.63 5.45
CA ALA A 49 17.85 6.42 5.39
C ALA A 49 17.37 6.57 3.94
N GLU A 50 18.25 7.03 3.04
CA GLU A 50 17.93 7.20 1.62
C GLU A 50 17.49 5.89 0.97
N LYS A 51 18.22 4.79 1.22
CA LYS A 51 17.85 3.48 0.68
C LYS A 51 16.44 3.06 1.13
N THR A 52 16.15 3.14 2.43
CA THR A 52 14.86 2.72 2.97
C THR A 52 13.73 3.66 2.53
N TYR A 53 14.00 4.96 2.40
CA TYR A 53 13.03 5.90 1.83
C TYR A 53 12.70 5.57 0.37
N LYS A 54 13.71 5.29 -0.47
CA LYS A 54 13.49 4.85 -1.86
C LYS A 54 12.66 3.57 -1.92
N GLU A 55 12.93 2.58 -1.07
CA GLU A 55 12.12 1.36 -0.97
C GLU A 55 10.64 1.67 -0.64
N SER A 56 10.37 2.68 0.21
CA SER A 56 9.01 3.15 0.48
C SER A 56 8.36 3.77 -0.76
N GLN A 57 9.11 4.60 -1.51
CA GLN A 57 8.62 5.27 -2.73
C GLN A 57 8.28 4.29 -3.87
N GLU A 58 8.92 3.12 -3.93
CA GLU A 58 8.56 2.09 -4.93
C GLU A 58 7.11 1.60 -4.77
N TYR A 59 6.57 1.58 -3.54
CA TYR A 59 5.15 1.29 -3.33
C TYR A 59 4.26 2.41 -3.87
N PHE A 60 4.62 3.68 -3.67
CA PHE A 60 3.88 4.81 -4.23
C PHE A 60 3.81 4.72 -5.76
N ARG A 61 4.95 4.44 -6.42
CA ARG A 61 4.99 4.24 -7.87
C ARG A 61 4.08 3.08 -8.31
N LYS A 62 4.16 1.93 -7.61
CA LYS A 62 3.29 0.77 -7.88
C LYS A 62 1.80 1.11 -7.81
N TYR A 63 1.37 1.95 -6.87
CA TYR A 63 -0.05 2.29 -6.71
C TYR A 63 -0.47 3.49 -7.57
N GLU A 64 0.45 4.34 -7.99
CA GLU A 64 0.26 5.33 -9.06
C GLU A 64 -0.03 4.65 -10.40
N GLU A 65 0.81 3.70 -10.81
CA GLU A 65 0.62 2.91 -12.04
C GLU A 65 -0.71 2.14 -12.05
N LYS A 66 -1.21 1.74 -10.88
CA LYS A 66 -2.51 1.07 -10.71
C LYS A 66 -3.70 2.02 -10.64
N GLY A 67 -3.49 3.34 -10.63
CA GLY A 67 -4.56 4.34 -10.45
C GLY A 67 -5.19 4.34 -9.05
N LEU A 68 -4.52 3.73 -8.06
CA LEU A 68 -4.99 3.56 -6.68
C LEU A 68 -4.20 4.41 -5.67
N LEU A 69 -3.36 5.33 -6.15
CA LEU A 69 -2.46 6.16 -5.33
C LEU A 69 -3.19 6.88 -4.18
N LYS A 70 -4.39 7.42 -4.44
CA LYS A 70 -5.16 8.13 -3.42
C LYS A 70 -5.59 7.23 -2.27
N GLU A 71 -6.05 6.02 -2.58
CA GLU A 71 -6.47 5.05 -1.56
C GLU A 71 -5.26 4.50 -0.80
N PHE A 72 -4.18 4.19 -1.52
CA PHE A 72 -2.91 3.77 -0.94
C PHE A 72 -2.35 4.83 0.02
N ALA A 73 -2.27 6.10 -0.41
CA ALA A 73 -1.75 7.20 0.39
C ALA A 73 -2.59 7.43 1.65
N LYS A 74 -3.90 7.23 1.58
CA LYS A 74 -4.77 7.29 2.76
C LYS A 74 -4.37 6.24 3.80
N ARG A 75 -4.32 4.96 3.41
CA ARG A 75 -3.92 3.86 4.32
C ARG A 75 -2.49 4.02 4.83
N TYR A 76 -1.58 4.47 3.96
CA TYR A 76 -0.19 4.74 4.33
C TYR A 76 -0.13 5.76 5.47
N ASN A 77 -0.90 6.86 5.38
CA ASN A 77 -0.93 7.88 6.41
C ASN A 77 -1.55 7.38 7.72
N GLU A 78 -2.60 6.56 7.66
CA GLU A 78 -3.18 5.90 8.84
C GLU A 78 -2.09 5.10 9.59
N HIS A 79 -1.37 4.22 8.88
CA HIS A 79 -0.26 3.45 9.46
C HIS A 79 0.94 4.31 9.91
N LEU A 80 1.27 5.37 9.17
CA LEU A 80 2.42 6.23 9.47
C LEU A 80 2.19 7.05 10.74
N LEU A 81 1.01 7.65 10.87
CA LEU A 81 0.63 8.53 11.97
C LEU A 81 0.08 7.76 13.18
N GLY A 82 -0.25 6.47 13.01
CA GLY A 82 -0.81 5.64 14.06
C GLY A 82 -2.27 5.96 14.37
N GLN A 83 -3.05 6.29 13.33
CA GLN A 83 -4.49 6.57 13.41
C GLN A 83 -5.34 5.35 13.06
#